data_AF-A0A8S9M093-F1
#
_entry.id   AF-A0A8S9M093-F1
#
_cell.length_a   1.000
_cell.length_b   1.000
_cell.length_c   1.000
_cell.angle_alpha   90.00
_cell.angle_beta   90.00
_cell.angle_gamma   90.00
#
_symmetry.space_group_name_H-M   'P 1'
#
loop_
_entity.id
_entity.type
_entity.pdbx_description
1 polymer ?
#
loop_
_entity_poly.entity_id
_entity_poly.type
_entity_poly.pdbx_seq_one_letter_code
_entity_poly.pdbx_strand_id
1 'polypeptide(L)'
;MTSREYFADIASLCVKKLNEEKGTTVECVSIVRGNLKVGGGWKLYITFIAREYPNGPHVEYQAKAMDFGGKPPFPILCRPASTIS
;
A
#
# COMPACT_ATOMS: atom_id res chain seq x y z
N MET A 1 -15.29 8.86 5.60
CA MET A 1 -14.19 7.98 5.20
C MET A 1 -14.42 6.61 5.81
N THR A 2 -14.65 5.61 4.98
CA THR A 2 -14.72 4.21 5.40
C THR A 2 -13.31 3.66 5.64
N SER A 3 -13.18 2.56 6.39
CA SER A 3 -11.88 1.89 6.56
C SER A 3 -11.26 1.49 5.22
N ARG A 4 -12.09 1.13 4.23
CA ARG A 4 -11.62 0.73 2.89
C ARG A 4 -11.03 1.90 2.11
N GLU A 5 -11.67 3.06 2.13
CA GLU A 5 -11.16 4.29 1.52
C GLU A 5 -9.84 4.70 2.16
N TYR A 6 -9.77 4.69 3.50
CA TYR A 6 -8.55 5.00 4.22
C TYR A 6 -7.39 4.06 3.84
N PHE A 7 -7.62 2.74 3.78
CA PHE A 7 -6.58 1.82 3.31
C PHE A 7 -6.20 2.04 1.83
N ALA A 8 -7.13 2.47 0.98
CA ALA A 8 -6.84 2.82 -0.41
C ALA A 8 -5.96 4.06 -0.53
N ASP A 9 -6.21 5.10 0.27
CA ASP A 9 -5.40 6.31 0.32
C ASP A 9 -3.97 5.99 0.76
N ILE A 10 -3.83 5.16 1.81
CA ILE A 10 -2.52 4.75 2.33
C ILE A 10 -1.78 3.85 1.33
N ALA A 11 -2.48 2.92 0.66
CA ALA A 11 -1.88 2.09 -0.38
C ALA A 11 -1.38 2.96 -1.54
N SER A 12 -2.19 3.92 -1.99
CA SER A 12 -1.83 4.87 -3.04
C SER A 12 -0.62 5.70 -2.67
N LEU A 13 -0.50 6.14 -1.41
CA LEU A 13 0.67 6.84 -0.90
C LEU A 13 1.93 5.96 -0.94
N CYS A 14 1.81 4.69 -0.58
CA CYS A 14 2.92 3.74 -0.64
C CYS A 14 3.37 3.45 -2.08
N VAL A 15 2.41 3.30 -2.99
CA VAL A 15 2.65 3.11 -4.43
C VAL A 15 3.32 4.34 -5.05
N LYS A 16 2.85 5.55 -4.71
CA LYS A 16 3.46 6.79 -5.17
C LYS A 16 4.94 6.85 -4.80
N LYS A 17 5.28 6.58 -3.53
CA LYS A 17 6.68 6.55 -3.09
C LYS A 17 7.49 5.49 -3.83
N LEU A 18 6.95 4.28 -4.03
CA LEU A 18 7.60 3.23 -4.81
C LEU A 18 7.92 3.70 -6.24
N ASN A 19 6.94 4.29 -6.92
CA ASN A 19 7.10 4.78 -8.28
C ASN A 19 8.14 5.91 -8.38
N GLU A 20 8.15 6.84 -7.42
CA GLU A 20 9.14 7.91 -7.32
C GLU A 20 10.56 7.35 -7.09
N GLU A 21 10.71 6.34 -6.22
CA GLU A 21 12.02 5.76 -5.88
C GLU A 21 12.57 4.81 -6.95
N LYS A 22 11.69 4.14 -7.71
CA LYS A 22 12.07 3.07 -8.66
C LYS A 22 11.85 3.44 -10.13
N GLY A 23 11.22 4.57 -10.42
CA GLY A 23 10.82 4.93 -11.78
C GLY A 23 9.78 3.97 -12.38
N THR A 24 8.96 3.35 -11.54
CA THR A 24 7.90 2.41 -11.96
C THR A 24 6.57 3.11 -12.17
N THR A 25 5.60 2.40 -12.74
CA THR A 25 4.24 2.88 -13.01
C THR A 25 3.18 2.00 -12.35
N VAL A 26 3.47 1.51 -11.15
CA VAL A 26 2.56 0.64 -10.41
C VAL A 26 1.29 1.41 -10.07
N GLU A 27 0.13 0.77 -10.27
CA GLU A 27 -1.18 1.30 -9.93
C GLU A 27 -1.85 0.39 -8.89
N CYS A 28 -2.50 0.98 -7.89
CA CYS A 28 -3.35 0.25 -6.95
C CYS A 28 -4.74 0.04 -7.59
N VAL A 29 -5.14 -1.21 -7.82
CA VAL A 29 -6.42 -1.57 -8.46
C VAL A 29 -7.52 -1.77 -7.42
N SER A 30 -7.27 -2.55 -6.37
CA SER A 30 -8.26 -2.79 -5.33
C SER A 30 -7.63 -3.26 -4.03
N ILE A 31 -8.25 -2.94 -2.90
CA ILE A 31 -7.82 -3.40 -1.58
C ILE A 31 -8.35 -4.81 -1.32
N VAL A 32 -7.45 -5.74 -0.99
CA VAL A 32 -7.77 -7.11 -0.58
C VAL A 32 -8.02 -7.16 0.93
N ARG A 33 -7.07 -6.65 1.72
CA ARG A 33 -7.17 -6.58 3.18
C ARG A 33 -6.35 -5.42 3.74
N GLY A 34 -6.81 -4.87 4.86
CA GLY A 34 -6.07 -3.88 5.64
C GLY A 34 -6.12 -4.26 7.12
N ASN A 35 -4.97 -4.19 7.79
CA ASN A 35 -4.86 -4.44 9.22
C ASN A 35 -4.22 -3.23 9.89
N LEU A 36 -4.85 -2.75 10.95
CA LEU A 36 -4.33 -1.70 11.81
C LEU A 36 -3.85 -2.30 13.12
N LYS A 37 -2.62 -2.01 13.51
CA LYS A 37 -2.05 -2.39 14.80
C LYS A 37 -1.68 -1.14 15.60
N VAL A 38 -2.13 -1.10 16.85
CA VAL A 38 -1.83 -0.02 17.79
C VAL A 38 -0.43 -0.20 18.38
N GLY A 39 0.30 0.90 18.57
CA GLY A 39 1.64 0.99 19.16
C GLY A 39 2.02 2.46 19.40
N GLY A 40 3.30 2.83 19.31
CA GLY A 40 3.76 4.25 19.32
C GLY A 40 3.35 5.07 18.09
N GLY A 41 2.11 4.88 17.64
CA GLY A 41 1.53 5.19 16.33
C GLY A 41 0.69 4.00 15.82
N TRP A 42 -0.12 4.22 14.78
CA TRP A 42 -0.85 3.16 14.11
C TRP A 42 -0.01 2.57 12.97
N LYS A 43 0.30 1.28 13.08
CA LYS A 43 0.98 0.52 12.03
C LYS A 43 -0.06 -0.10 11.11
N LEU A 44 0.03 0.24 9.83
CA LEU A 44 -0.89 -0.19 8.79
C LEU A 44 -0.21 -1.25 7.94
N TYR A 45 -0.88 -2.39 7.75
CA TYR A 45 -0.44 -3.48 6.90
C TYR A 45 -1.53 -3.73 5.87
N ILE A 46 -1.23 -3.49 4.60
CA ILE A 46 -2.21 -3.49 3.53
C ILE A 46 -1.79 -4.50 2.48
N THR A 47 -2.74 -5.32 2.05
CA THR A 47 -2.60 -6.16 0.86
C THR A 47 -3.58 -5.65 -0.18
N PHE A 48 -3.10 -5.43 -1.39
CA PHE A 48 -3.89 -4.87 -2.48
C PHE A 48 -3.51 -5.53 -3.80
N ILE A 49 -4.44 -5.54 -4.74
CA ILE A 49 -4.15 -5.90 -6.12
C ILE A 49 -3.59 -4.68 -6.82
N ALA A 50 -2.47 -4.87 -7.50
CA ALA A 50 -1.80 -3.86 -8.29
C ALA A 50 -1.67 -4.29 -9.75
N ARG A 51 -1.30 -3.31 -10.58
CA ARG A 51 -0.90 -3.51 -11.96
C ARG A 51 0.38 -2.71 -12.21
N GLU A 52 1.41 -3.33 -12.78
CA GLU A 52 2.74 -2.68 -12.94
C GLU A 52 2.86 -1.82 -14.21
N TYR A 53 2.03 -2.10 -15.22
CA TYR A 53 2.00 -1.42 -16.51
C TYR A 53 0.60 -1.50 -17.13
N PRO A 54 0.20 -0.59 -18.05
CA PRO A 54 -1.13 -0.59 -18.65
C PRO A 54 -1.54 -1.95 -19.22
N ASN A 55 -2.75 -2.40 -18.89
CA ASN A 55 -3.29 -3.73 -19.25
C ASN A 55 -2.47 -4.95 -18.78
N GLY A 56 -1.50 -4.75 -17.88
CA GLY A 56 -0.73 -5.84 -17.28
C GLY A 56 -1.55 -6.73 -16.34
N PRO A 57 -0.97 -7.88 -15.95
CA PRO A 57 -1.60 -8.81 -15.04
C PRO A 57 -1.82 -8.17 -13.68
N HIS A 58 -2.81 -8.69 -12.96
CA HIS A 58 -3.04 -8.35 -11.57
C HIS A 58 -2.04 -9.07 -10.69
N VAL A 59 -1.31 -8.30 -9.89
CA VAL A 59 -0.28 -8.80 -8.96
C VAL A 59 -0.68 -8.41 -7.55
N GLU A 60 -0.61 -9.35 -6.62
CA GLU A 60 -0.83 -9.02 -5.21
C GLU A 60 0.39 -8.27 -4.67
N TYR A 61 0.15 -7.15 -3.98
CA TYR A 61 1.15 -6.33 -3.34
C TYR A 61 0.92 -6.24 -1.84
N GLN A 62 2.01 -6.00 -1.11
CA GLN A 62 2.01 -5.69 0.30
C GLN A 62 2.59 -4.31 0.55
N ALA A 63 1.86 -3.50 1.31
CA ALA A 63 2.30 -2.19 1.78
C ALA A 63 2.30 -2.13 3.31
N LYS A 64 3.23 -1.34 3.85
CA LYS A 64 3.31 -0.99 5.26
C LYS A 64 3.49 0.52 5.40
N ALA A 65 2.69 1.13 6.27
CA ALA A 65 2.83 2.54 6.63
C ALA A 65 2.67 2.73 8.13
N MET A 66 3.11 3.89 8.62
CA MET A 66 2.92 4.32 10.00
C MET A 66 2.17 5.65 10.02
N ASP A 67 1.05 5.69 10.72
CA ASP A 67 0.30 6.91 10.98
C ASP A 67 0.55 7.33 12.44
N PHE A 68 1.02 8.55 12.63
CA PHE A 68 1.38 9.10 13.93
C PHE A 68 0.26 9.94 14.56
N GLY A 69 -0.84 10.19 13.84
CA GLY A 69 -1.88 11.13 14.27
C GLY A 69 -1.38 12.58 14.21
N GLY A 70 -1.92 13.37 13.28
CA GLY A 70 -1.56 14.79 13.12
C GLY A 70 -0.35 15.06 12.22
N LYS A 71 0.27 14.01 11.66
CA LYS A 71 1.25 14.10 10.56
C LYS A 71 0.79 13.23 9.39
N PRO A 72 1.18 13.54 8.14
CA PRO A 72 0.94 12.64 7.03
C PRO A 72 1.49 11.23 7.35
N PRO A 73 0.75 10.16 7.02
CA PRO A 73 1.23 8.80 7.18
C PRO A 73 2.56 8.59 6.44
N PHE A 74 3.47 7.82 7.05
CA PHE A 74 4.80 7.56 6.50
C PHE A 74 4.86 6.17 5.86
N PRO A 75 5.07 6.06 4.54
CA PRO A 75 5.26 4.77 3.88
C PRO A 75 6.60 4.15 4.24
N ILE A 76 6.55 2.87 4.64
CA ILE A 76 7.71 2.08 5.09
C ILE A 76 8.08 1.02 4.03
N LEU A 77 7.08 0.33 3.47
CA LEU A 77 7.28 -0.77 2.53
C LEU A 77 6.19 -0.74 1.47
N CYS A 78 6.56 -1.01 0.22
CA CYS A 78 5.63 -1.32 -0.87
C CYS A 78 6.33 -2.25 -1.86
N ARG A 79 5.82 -3.47 -2.03
CA ARG A 79 6.42 -4.47 -2.92
C ARG A 79 5.41 -5.54 -3.34
N PRO A 80 5.67 -6.28 -4.42
CA PRO A 80 4.94 -7.51 -4.72
C PRO A 80 4.92 -8.46 -3.51
N ALA A 81 3.78 -9.10 -3.28
CA ALA A 81 3.67 -10.18 -2.32
C ALA A 81 4.52 -11.36 -2.81
N SER A 82 5.32 -11.97 -1.93
CA SER A 82 6.03 -13.19 -2.28
C SER A 82 5.01 -14.28 -2.58
N THR A 83 5.03 -14.82 -3.80
CA THR A 83 4.44 -16.13 -4.06
C THR A 83 5.29 -17.16 -3.32
N ILE A 84 4.72 -17.85 -2.35
CA ILE A 84 5.30 -19.10 -1.86
C ILE A 84 5.32 -20.02 -3.08
N SER A 85 6.53 -20.31 -3.58
CA SER A 85 6.76 -21.36 -4.59
C SER A 85 6.67 -22.74 -3.97
#